data_AF-A0A9P5NR61-F1
#
_entry.id   AF-A0A9P5NR61-F1
#
_cell.length_a   1.000
_cell.length_b   1.000
_cell.length_c   1.000
_cell.angle_alpha   90.00
_cell.angle_beta   90.00
_cell.angle_gamma   90.00
#
_symmetry.space_group_name_H-M   'P 1'
#
loop_
_entity.id
_entity.type
_entity.pdbx_description
1 polymer ?
#
loop_
_entity_poly.entity_id
_entity_poly.type
_entity_poly.pdbx_seq_one_letter_code
_entity_poly.pdbx_strand_id
1 'polypeptide(L)'
;MVQLTISTASKPPAFARGLPVTIDIATDATVGEVKRAVQGKFPKFSSTRQRITLKGERKPLENEIKLSDVLDQKAGAWELQVKDLGPQISWKTVFLVEYFGPLLIHPLFYHFPRFWYGTDVQHSALQKYVYAFVLLHFVKRELETLYVHRFSHDTMPWINIFRNSAHYWIFGGVLVALDVYRPKYSATSPFIVNTIRDNERFLWIGAGLWAFAELSNLHTHLAFRALRPAGTRKRGIPRGYGFSLVSSPNYFFEILGWAIICGMTGSIGALIFTVFGTVTMGQWAAKKHRNYKKEFGKEYPSGRKAMIPFIF
;
A
#
# COMPACT_ATOMS: atom_id res chain seq x y z
N MET A 1 -40.60 -2.19 -2.62
CA MET A 1 -39.64 -2.14 -3.75
C MET A 1 -39.83 -0.81 -4.47
N VAL A 2 -38.76 -0.25 -5.03
CA VAL A 2 -38.76 1.01 -5.79
C VAL A 2 -38.14 0.75 -7.15
N GLN A 3 -38.66 1.43 -8.18
CA GLN A 3 -38.03 1.44 -9.50
C GLN A 3 -36.84 2.39 -9.49
N LEU A 4 -35.66 1.82 -9.71
CA LEU A 4 -34.40 2.53 -9.83
C LEU A 4 -33.92 2.46 -11.28
N THR A 5 -33.81 3.62 -11.92
CA THR A 5 -33.22 3.75 -13.25
C THR A 5 -31.71 3.94 -13.14
N ILE A 6 -30.96 3.12 -13.86
CA ILE A 6 -29.49 3.20 -13.92
C ILE A 6 -29.08 3.68 -15.30
N SER A 7 -28.67 4.93 -15.37
CA SER A 7 -28.18 5.58 -16.58
C SER A 7 -26.66 5.55 -16.65
N THR A 8 -26.11 5.73 -17.84
CA THR A 8 -24.65 5.71 -18.03
C THR A 8 -24.10 7.13 -17.95
N ALA A 9 -23.02 7.33 -17.20
CA ALA A 9 -22.32 8.62 -17.16
C ALA A 9 -21.53 8.93 -18.46
N SER A 10 -21.34 7.93 -19.32
CA SER A 10 -20.61 8.01 -20.60
C SER A 10 -21.17 6.97 -21.57
N LYS A 11 -20.64 6.87 -22.79
CA LYS A 11 -21.03 5.82 -23.74
C LYS A 11 -21.01 4.43 -23.06
N PRO A 12 -22.11 3.64 -23.12
CA PRO A 12 -22.16 2.32 -22.51
C PRO A 12 -21.09 1.41 -23.11
N PRO A 13 -20.44 0.55 -22.29
CA PRO A 13 -19.50 -0.42 -22.82
C PRO A 13 -20.23 -1.44 -23.70
N ALA A 14 -19.51 -2.07 -24.63
CA ALA A 14 -20.10 -2.97 -25.62
C ALA A 14 -20.87 -4.15 -24.99
N PHE A 15 -20.50 -4.58 -23.79
CA PHE A 15 -21.15 -5.65 -23.04
C PHE A 15 -22.32 -5.18 -22.14
N ALA A 16 -22.63 -3.87 -22.14
CA ALA A 16 -23.76 -3.29 -21.40
C ALA A 16 -24.51 -2.24 -22.25
N ARG A 17 -24.73 -2.53 -23.54
CA ARG A 17 -25.46 -1.64 -24.47
C ARG A 17 -26.93 -1.43 -24.10
N GLY A 18 -27.51 -2.31 -23.29
CA GLY A 18 -28.90 -2.19 -22.81
C GLY A 18 -29.10 -1.18 -21.68
N LEU A 19 -28.18 -0.23 -21.49
CA LEU A 19 -28.33 0.88 -20.56
C LEU A 19 -28.88 2.12 -21.30
N PRO A 20 -29.74 2.95 -20.67
CA PRO A 20 -30.19 2.87 -19.28
C PRO A 20 -31.11 1.68 -19.01
N VAL A 21 -31.10 1.17 -17.77
CA VAL A 21 -31.95 0.04 -17.38
C VAL A 21 -32.68 0.37 -16.08
N THR A 22 -33.94 -0.04 -15.99
CA THR A 22 -34.71 0.03 -14.75
C THR A 22 -34.62 -1.31 -14.01
N ILE A 23 -34.41 -1.25 -12.70
CA ILE A 23 -34.39 -2.41 -11.80
C ILE A 23 -35.31 -2.14 -10.62
N ASP A 24 -36.04 -3.17 -10.19
CA ASP A 24 -36.78 -3.14 -8.93
C ASP A 24 -35.82 -3.52 -7.80
N ILE A 25 -35.75 -2.68 -6.78
CA ILE A 25 -34.88 -2.91 -5.62
C ILE A 25 -35.59 -2.53 -4.32
N ALA A 26 -35.15 -3.09 -3.19
CA ALA A 26 -35.67 -2.67 -1.88
C ALA A 26 -35.32 -1.21 -1.60
N THR A 27 -36.18 -0.49 -0.87
CA THR A 27 -36.00 0.92 -0.48
C THR A 27 -34.74 1.13 0.36
N ASP A 28 -34.43 0.17 1.23
CA ASP A 28 -33.30 0.15 2.14
C ASP A 28 -32.06 -0.54 1.56
N ALA A 29 -32.11 -0.91 0.28
CA ALA A 29 -31.00 -1.56 -0.40
C ALA A 29 -29.76 -0.66 -0.40
N THR A 30 -28.61 -1.32 -0.44
CA THR A 30 -27.30 -0.69 -0.47
C THR A 30 -26.81 -0.49 -1.90
N VAL A 31 -25.87 0.44 -2.08
CA VAL A 31 -25.19 0.62 -3.39
C VAL A 31 -24.48 -0.66 -3.84
N GLY A 32 -23.99 -1.49 -2.91
CA GLY A 32 -23.42 -2.80 -3.21
C GLY A 32 -24.44 -3.78 -3.80
N GLU A 33 -25.69 -3.74 -3.34
CA GLU A 33 -26.80 -4.54 -3.91
C GLU A 33 -27.19 -4.05 -5.29
N VAL A 34 -27.22 -2.73 -5.50
CA VAL A 34 -27.42 -2.14 -6.83
C VAL A 34 -26.37 -2.68 -7.81
N LYS A 35 -25.09 -2.66 -7.43
CA LYS A 35 -24.01 -3.16 -8.29
C LYS A 35 -24.17 -4.65 -8.64
N ARG A 36 -24.61 -5.46 -7.67
CA ARG A 36 -24.91 -6.87 -7.89
C ARG A 36 -26.09 -7.06 -8.84
N ALA A 37 -27.15 -6.26 -8.70
CA ALA A 37 -28.30 -6.30 -9.61
C ALA A 37 -27.92 -5.91 -11.05
N VAL A 38 -27.09 -4.88 -11.23
CA VAL A 38 -26.54 -4.49 -12.55
C VAL A 38 -25.69 -5.63 -13.12
N GLN A 39 -24.84 -6.25 -12.31
CA GLN A 39 -24.02 -7.39 -12.74
C GLN A 39 -24.89 -8.60 -13.13
N GLY A 40 -26.02 -8.83 -12.44
CA GLY A 40 -26.99 -9.87 -12.80
C GLY A 40 -27.57 -9.67 -14.20
N LYS A 41 -27.87 -8.42 -14.59
CA LYS A 41 -28.34 -8.09 -15.95
C LYS A 41 -27.20 -8.07 -16.98
N PHE A 42 -26.00 -7.66 -16.58
CA PHE A 42 -24.82 -7.56 -17.44
C PHE A 42 -23.65 -8.35 -16.84
N PRO A 43 -23.53 -9.67 -17.07
CA PRO A 43 -22.56 -10.53 -16.37
C PRO A 43 -21.10 -10.10 -16.49
N LYS A 44 -20.71 -9.47 -17.61
CA LYS A 44 -19.35 -8.94 -17.85
C LYS A 44 -19.09 -7.59 -17.18
N PHE A 45 -20.11 -6.94 -16.61
CA PHE A 45 -19.99 -5.69 -15.88
C PHE A 45 -19.90 -5.96 -14.38
N SER A 46 -18.77 -6.53 -13.92
CA SER A 46 -18.58 -6.88 -12.51
C SER A 46 -18.72 -5.68 -11.58
N SER A 47 -19.17 -5.91 -10.35
CA SER A 47 -19.36 -4.87 -9.32
C SER A 47 -18.11 -3.99 -9.08
N THR A 48 -16.91 -4.56 -9.21
CA THR A 48 -15.64 -3.84 -9.07
C THR A 48 -15.37 -2.84 -10.19
N ARG A 49 -15.88 -3.10 -11.41
CA ARG A 49 -15.77 -2.18 -12.56
C ARG A 49 -16.78 -1.04 -12.50
N GLN A 50 -17.80 -1.17 -11.68
CA GLN A 50 -18.90 -0.21 -11.58
C GLN A 50 -18.58 0.90 -10.59
N ARG A 51 -18.55 2.14 -11.08
CA ARG A 51 -18.61 3.35 -10.25
C ARG A 51 -20.02 3.92 -10.31
N ILE A 52 -20.68 3.97 -9.16
CA ILE A 52 -22.03 4.52 -9.00
C ILE A 52 -21.94 5.94 -8.42
N THR A 53 -22.67 6.89 -9.01
CA THR A 53 -22.80 8.28 -8.57
C THR A 53 -24.26 8.72 -8.62
N LEU A 54 -24.61 9.75 -7.85
CA LEU A 54 -25.82 10.51 -8.10
C LEU A 54 -25.73 11.22 -9.46
N LYS A 55 -26.87 11.49 -10.09
CA LYS A 55 -26.92 12.12 -11.41
C LYS A 55 -26.30 13.53 -11.36
N GLY A 56 -25.32 13.77 -12.22
CA GLY A 56 -24.62 15.07 -12.28
C GLY A 56 -23.54 15.24 -11.20
N GLU A 57 -23.46 14.34 -10.23
CA GLU A 57 -22.40 14.37 -9.22
C GLU A 57 -21.15 13.62 -9.66
N ARG A 58 -20.01 14.07 -9.12
CA ARG A 58 -18.71 13.44 -9.35
C ARG A 58 -18.31 12.49 -8.22
N LYS A 59 -18.88 12.63 -7.02
CA LYS A 59 -18.46 11.84 -5.86
C LYS A 59 -19.04 10.42 -5.95
N PRO A 60 -18.22 9.36 -5.94
CA PRO A 60 -18.72 7.99 -5.94
C PRO A 60 -19.42 7.67 -4.63
N LEU A 61 -20.51 6.91 -4.71
CA LEU A 61 -21.18 6.35 -3.56
C LEU A 61 -20.44 5.08 -3.09
N GLU A 62 -20.25 4.95 -1.79
CA GLU A 62 -19.66 3.77 -1.15
C GLU A 62 -20.68 2.62 -1.12
N ASN A 63 -20.20 1.37 -1.11
CA ASN A 63 -21.06 0.20 -1.26
C ASN A 63 -22.05 0.05 -0.10
N GLU A 64 -21.68 0.52 1.09
CA GLU A 64 -22.42 0.38 2.34
C GLU A 64 -23.53 1.43 2.51
N ILE A 65 -23.55 2.48 1.67
CA ILE A 65 -24.57 3.52 1.72
C ILE A 65 -25.93 2.93 1.31
N LYS A 66 -26.97 3.16 2.13
CA LYS A 66 -28.34 2.83 1.76
C LYS A 66 -28.88 3.86 0.78
N LEU A 67 -29.65 3.40 -0.19
CA LEU A 67 -30.27 4.29 -1.18
C LEU A 67 -31.19 5.33 -0.54
N SER A 68 -31.92 4.93 0.51
CA SER A 68 -32.77 5.82 1.32
C SER A 68 -32.05 7.01 1.94
N ASP A 69 -30.72 6.94 2.11
CA ASP A 69 -29.93 7.99 2.76
C ASP A 69 -29.48 9.08 1.77
N VAL A 70 -29.56 8.78 0.46
CA VAL A 70 -29.03 9.64 -0.62
C VAL A 70 -30.05 10.00 -1.68
N LEU A 71 -31.16 9.27 -1.78
CA LEU A 71 -32.25 9.53 -2.72
C LEU A 71 -33.51 9.92 -1.96
N ASP A 72 -34.20 10.95 -2.45
CA ASP A 72 -35.44 11.43 -1.85
C ASP A 72 -36.54 10.38 -1.99
N GLN A 73 -37.10 9.96 -0.87
CA GLN A 73 -38.19 8.98 -0.80
C GLN A 73 -39.50 9.53 -1.38
N LYS A 74 -39.65 10.86 -1.47
CA LYS A 74 -40.82 11.52 -2.06
C LYS A 74 -40.73 11.67 -3.58
N ALA A 75 -39.57 11.41 -4.19
CA ALA A 75 -39.41 11.41 -5.63
C ALA A 75 -39.94 10.09 -6.23
N GLY A 76 -40.89 10.19 -7.16
CA GLY A 76 -41.53 9.01 -7.78
C GLY A 76 -40.64 8.14 -8.67
N ALA A 77 -39.42 8.60 -9.00
CA ALA A 77 -38.46 7.84 -9.78
C ALA A 77 -37.03 8.05 -9.24
N TRP A 78 -36.37 6.97 -8.83
CA TRP A 78 -34.98 7.01 -8.42
C TRP A 78 -34.06 6.85 -9.63
N GLU A 79 -33.00 7.65 -9.70
CA GLU A 79 -32.01 7.56 -10.79
C GLU A 79 -30.58 7.62 -10.26
N LEU A 80 -29.73 6.71 -10.73
CA LEU A 80 -28.30 6.69 -10.47
C LEU A 80 -27.50 6.58 -11.77
N GLN A 81 -26.27 7.07 -11.74
CA GLN A 81 -25.34 6.97 -12.86
C GLN A 81 -24.29 5.89 -12.62
N VAL A 82 -24.06 5.03 -13.61
CA VAL A 82 -22.99 4.05 -13.63
C VAL A 82 -21.91 4.43 -14.65
N LYS A 83 -20.65 4.30 -14.24
CA LYS A 83 -19.47 4.43 -15.10
C LYS A 83 -18.62 3.16 -15.04
N ASP A 84 -18.17 2.68 -16.20
CA ASP A 84 -17.20 1.60 -16.31
C ASP A 84 -15.79 2.13 -16.04
N LEU A 85 -15.11 1.53 -15.06
CA LEU A 85 -13.72 1.84 -14.69
C LEU A 85 -12.69 1.07 -15.53
N GLY A 86 -13.13 0.18 -16.43
CA GLY A 86 -12.24 -0.75 -17.13
C GLY A 86 -11.82 -1.92 -16.23
N PRO A 87 -10.93 -2.81 -16.70
CA PRO A 87 -10.48 -3.96 -15.90
C PRO A 87 -9.82 -3.51 -14.60
N GLN A 88 -10.20 -4.16 -13.50
CA GLN A 88 -9.75 -3.83 -12.14
C GLN A 88 -9.00 -5.01 -11.52
N ILE A 89 -8.06 -4.70 -10.64
CA ILE A 89 -7.31 -5.68 -9.85
C ILE A 89 -7.41 -5.34 -8.36
N SER A 90 -7.43 -6.34 -7.49
CA SER A 90 -7.55 -6.12 -6.05
C SER A 90 -6.28 -5.47 -5.48
N TRP A 91 -6.43 -4.55 -4.52
CA TRP A 91 -5.27 -3.96 -3.83
C TRP A 91 -4.42 -5.02 -3.14
N LYS A 92 -5.05 -6.07 -2.61
CA LYS A 92 -4.34 -7.22 -2.03
C LYS A 92 -3.38 -7.82 -3.05
N THR A 93 -3.88 -8.21 -4.23
CA THR A 93 -3.05 -8.79 -5.30
C THR A 93 -1.92 -7.85 -5.72
N VAL A 94 -2.23 -6.56 -5.84
CA VAL A 94 -1.24 -5.53 -6.22
C VAL A 94 -0.08 -5.50 -5.23
N PHE A 95 -0.35 -5.42 -3.92
CA PHE A 95 0.70 -5.43 -2.91
C PHE A 95 1.50 -6.73 -2.86
N LEU A 96 0.85 -7.89 -3.04
CA LEU A 96 1.57 -9.18 -3.12
C LEU A 96 2.55 -9.19 -4.32
N VAL A 97 2.12 -8.69 -5.50
CA VAL A 97 3.01 -8.64 -6.67
C VAL A 97 4.14 -7.63 -6.48
N GLU A 98 3.84 -6.48 -5.87
CA GLU A 98 4.84 -5.45 -5.57
C GLU A 98 5.95 -5.99 -4.65
N TYR A 99 5.59 -6.67 -3.56
CA TYR A 99 6.52 -7.16 -2.54
C TYR A 99 7.21 -8.47 -2.93
N PHE A 100 6.61 -9.27 -3.82
CA PHE A 100 7.24 -10.48 -4.34
C PHE A 100 8.49 -10.19 -5.16
N GLY A 101 8.57 -9.03 -5.83
CA GLY A 101 9.71 -8.64 -6.66
C GLY A 101 11.05 -8.75 -5.93
N PRO A 102 11.26 -7.98 -4.84
CA PRO A 102 12.48 -8.09 -4.03
C PRO A 102 12.74 -9.50 -3.48
N LEU A 103 11.70 -10.26 -3.10
CA LEU A 103 11.85 -11.65 -2.64
C LEU A 103 12.39 -12.58 -3.72
N LEU A 104 12.10 -12.30 -4.99
CA LEU A 104 12.65 -13.04 -6.13
C LEU A 104 14.03 -12.51 -6.54
N ILE A 105 14.17 -11.18 -6.61
CA ILE A 105 15.35 -10.53 -7.19
C ILE A 105 16.57 -10.64 -6.27
N HIS A 106 16.43 -10.43 -4.96
CA HIS A 106 17.56 -10.50 -4.04
C HIS A 106 18.27 -11.87 -4.06
N PRO A 107 17.55 -13.02 -4.00
CA PRO A 107 18.17 -14.33 -4.16
C PRO A 107 18.88 -14.51 -5.50
N LEU A 108 18.35 -13.96 -6.60
CA LEU A 108 18.99 -14.07 -7.91
C LEU A 108 20.36 -13.37 -7.96
N PHE A 109 20.50 -12.22 -7.31
CA PHE A 109 21.79 -11.53 -7.25
C PHE A 109 22.74 -12.15 -6.21
N TYR A 110 22.20 -12.59 -5.07
CA TYR A 110 22.98 -13.16 -3.98
C TYR A 110 23.55 -14.54 -4.33
N HIS A 111 22.75 -15.45 -4.92
CA HIS A 111 23.20 -16.82 -5.18
C HIS A 111 23.85 -17.02 -6.55
N PHE A 112 23.71 -16.07 -7.47
CA PHE A 112 24.31 -16.14 -8.81
C PHE A 112 25.24 -14.96 -9.12
N PRO A 113 26.20 -14.61 -8.23
CA PRO A 113 27.03 -13.42 -8.40
C PRO A 113 27.89 -13.45 -9.66
N ARG A 114 28.32 -14.64 -10.12
CA ARG A 114 29.10 -14.80 -11.34
C ARG A 114 28.35 -14.33 -12.59
N PHE A 115 27.03 -14.53 -12.64
CA PHE A 115 26.20 -14.06 -13.76
C PHE A 115 26.12 -12.52 -13.78
N TRP A 116 25.96 -11.88 -12.63
CA TRP A 116 25.75 -10.44 -12.53
C TRP A 116 27.04 -9.61 -12.50
N TYR A 117 28.10 -10.16 -11.93
CA TYR A 117 29.36 -9.45 -11.65
C TYR A 117 30.57 -10.04 -12.38
N GLY A 118 30.40 -11.13 -13.12
CA GLY A 118 31.49 -11.81 -13.84
C GLY A 118 32.47 -12.57 -12.94
N THR A 119 32.26 -12.57 -11.62
CA THR A 119 33.11 -13.23 -10.63
C THR A 119 32.28 -13.82 -9.50
N ASP A 120 32.80 -14.87 -8.88
CA ASP A 120 32.27 -15.38 -7.64
C ASP A 120 32.49 -14.35 -6.52
N VAL A 121 31.54 -14.27 -5.59
CA VAL A 121 31.57 -13.35 -4.45
C VAL A 121 31.45 -14.17 -3.18
N GLN A 122 32.48 -14.13 -2.34
CA GLN A 122 32.38 -14.64 -0.97
C GLN A 122 31.68 -13.58 -0.11
N HIS A 123 30.43 -13.86 0.28
CA HIS A 123 29.63 -12.87 0.99
C HIS A 123 30.13 -12.59 2.40
N SER A 124 30.30 -11.29 2.71
CA SER A 124 30.64 -10.82 4.05
C SER A 124 29.49 -11.02 5.04
N ALA A 125 29.79 -10.93 6.34
CA ALA A 125 28.75 -10.91 7.37
C ALA A 125 27.72 -9.79 7.12
N LEU A 126 28.19 -8.58 6.76
CA LEU A 126 27.32 -7.46 6.39
C LEU A 126 26.34 -7.83 5.27
N GLN A 127 26.82 -8.43 4.18
CA GLN A 127 25.95 -8.85 3.07
C GLN A 127 24.92 -9.89 3.50
N LYS A 128 25.31 -10.84 4.36
CA LYS A 128 24.39 -11.84 4.94
C LYS A 128 23.30 -11.18 5.79
N TYR A 129 23.65 -10.24 6.67
CA TYR A 129 22.67 -9.48 7.46
C TYR A 129 21.71 -8.70 6.57
N VAL A 130 22.21 -7.94 5.60
CA VAL A 130 21.36 -7.14 4.72
C VAL A 130 20.45 -8.02 3.85
N TYR A 131 20.97 -9.15 3.34
CA TYR A 131 20.15 -10.14 2.65
C TYR A 131 19.02 -10.67 3.54
N ALA A 132 19.33 -11.07 4.78
CA ALA A 132 18.32 -11.51 5.72
C ALA A 132 17.30 -10.41 6.04
N PHE A 133 17.75 -9.17 6.27
CA PHE A 133 16.87 -8.03 6.57
C PHE A 133 15.91 -7.76 5.43
N VAL A 134 16.40 -7.68 4.20
CA VAL A 134 15.53 -7.43 3.05
C VAL A 134 14.51 -8.56 2.87
N LEU A 135 14.93 -9.83 2.97
CA LEU A 135 13.98 -10.93 2.85
C LEU A 135 12.95 -10.94 3.98
N LEU A 136 13.38 -10.78 5.22
CA LEU A 136 12.48 -10.74 6.38
C LEU A 136 11.51 -9.56 6.29
N HIS A 137 11.99 -8.39 5.84
CA HIS A 137 11.15 -7.23 5.58
C HIS A 137 10.03 -7.59 4.59
N PHE A 138 10.38 -8.05 3.38
CA PHE A 138 9.38 -8.30 2.35
C PHE A 138 8.47 -9.49 2.68
N VAL A 139 8.98 -10.55 3.34
CA VAL A 139 8.14 -11.63 3.87
C VAL A 139 7.13 -11.08 4.89
N LYS A 140 7.58 -10.21 5.81
CA LYS A 140 6.66 -9.54 6.75
C LYS A 140 5.60 -8.74 6.00
N ARG A 141 5.97 -7.97 4.96
CA ARG A 141 5.03 -7.19 4.14
C ARG A 141 4.01 -8.05 3.39
N GLU A 142 4.42 -9.22 2.90
CA GLU A 142 3.52 -10.22 2.30
C GLU A 142 2.51 -10.73 3.34
N LEU A 143 2.99 -11.15 4.52
CA LEU A 143 2.14 -11.64 5.61
C LEU A 143 1.18 -10.56 6.11
N GLU A 144 1.65 -9.31 6.25
CA GLU A 144 0.79 -8.18 6.60
C GLU A 144 -0.28 -7.95 5.54
N THR A 145 0.05 -8.06 4.26
CA THR A 145 -0.90 -7.93 3.15
C THR A 145 -1.94 -9.04 3.14
N LEU A 146 -1.54 -10.28 3.48
CA LEU A 146 -2.43 -11.42 3.56
C LEU A 146 -3.38 -11.37 4.76
N TYR A 147 -2.85 -10.97 5.93
CA TYR A 147 -3.50 -11.23 7.21
C TYR A 147 -3.82 -9.98 8.03
N VAL A 148 -3.14 -8.85 7.81
CA VAL A 148 -3.26 -7.64 8.64
C VAL A 148 -4.00 -6.50 7.95
N HIS A 149 -3.63 -6.18 6.70
CA HIS A 149 -4.14 -5.00 6.00
C HIS A 149 -5.63 -5.10 5.67
N ARG A 150 -6.35 -4.00 5.92
CA ARG A 150 -7.75 -3.79 5.48
C ARG A 150 -7.78 -2.59 4.55
N PHE A 151 -7.96 -2.81 3.26
CA PHE A 151 -7.94 -1.75 2.24
C PHE A 151 -9.24 -0.95 2.25
N SER A 152 -9.17 0.37 2.02
CA SER A 152 -10.38 1.22 1.95
C SER A 152 -11.04 1.22 0.58
N HIS A 153 -10.29 0.89 -0.46
CA HIS A 153 -10.80 0.60 -1.79
C HIS A 153 -10.51 -0.87 -2.08
N ASP A 154 -11.44 -1.54 -2.75
CA ASP A 154 -11.30 -2.97 -3.03
C ASP A 154 -10.33 -3.21 -4.20
N THR A 155 -10.33 -2.30 -5.17
CA THR A 155 -9.56 -2.45 -6.41
C THR A 155 -8.94 -1.16 -6.92
N MET A 156 -8.07 -1.30 -7.92
CA MET A 156 -7.56 -0.22 -8.77
C MET A 156 -7.49 -0.65 -10.25
N PRO A 157 -7.30 0.29 -11.20
CA PRO A 157 -7.08 -0.05 -12.61
C PRO A 157 -5.86 -0.97 -12.78
N TRP A 158 -6.03 -2.05 -13.53
CA TRP A 158 -5.01 -3.12 -13.62
C TRP A 158 -3.65 -2.64 -14.15
N ILE A 159 -3.64 -1.70 -15.11
CA ILE A 159 -2.40 -1.17 -15.71
C ILE A 159 -1.47 -0.52 -14.68
N ASN A 160 -2.01 -0.04 -13.56
CA ASN A 160 -1.22 0.61 -12.53
C ASN A 160 -0.32 -0.39 -11.78
N ILE A 161 -0.55 -1.71 -11.90
CA ILE A 161 0.30 -2.70 -11.23
C ILE A 161 1.76 -2.60 -11.67
N PHE A 162 2.01 -2.34 -12.97
CA PHE A 162 3.36 -2.19 -13.49
C PHE A 162 4.04 -0.96 -12.90
N ARG A 163 3.31 0.16 -12.83
CA ARG A 163 3.84 1.41 -12.26
C ARG A 163 4.15 1.26 -10.78
N ASN A 164 3.26 0.63 -10.01
CA ASN A 164 3.50 0.48 -8.59
C ASN A 164 4.62 -0.53 -8.31
N SER A 165 4.65 -1.63 -9.07
CA SER A 165 5.68 -2.67 -8.94
C SER A 165 7.06 -2.14 -9.34
N ALA A 166 7.14 -1.22 -10.31
CA ALA A 166 8.41 -0.64 -10.75
C ALA A 166 9.24 -0.07 -9.60
N HIS A 167 8.62 0.55 -8.59
CA HIS A 167 9.36 1.08 -7.44
C HIS A 167 10.09 -0.03 -6.68
N TYR A 168 9.37 -1.08 -6.29
CA TYR A 168 9.94 -2.17 -5.51
C TYR A 168 10.80 -3.10 -6.35
N TRP A 169 10.45 -3.38 -7.59
CA TRP A 169 11.21 -4.30 -8.44
C TRP A 169 12.51 -3.67 -8.94
N ILE A 170 12.46 -2.41 -9.40
CA ILE A 170 13.65 -1.75 -9.97
C ILE A 170 14.51 -1.16 -8.86
N PHE A 171 13.95 -0.29 -8.01
CA PHE A 171 14.76 0.38 -6.99
C PHE A 171 14.98 -0.53 -5.78
N GLY A 172 13.92 -1.11 -5.22
CA GLY A 172 14.02 -1.98 -4.05
C GLY A 172 14.73 -3.31 -4.32
N GLY A 173 14.49 -3.90 -5.49
CA GLY A 173 15.03 -5.19 -5.91
C GLY A 173 16.34 -5.03 -6.67
N VAL A 174 16.28 -4.66 -7.96
CA VAL A 174 17.45 -4.66 -8.83
C VAL A 174 18.54 -3.71 -8.34
N LEU A 175 18.24 -2.44 -8.08
CA LEU A 175 19.25 -1.42 -7.74
C LEU A 175 19.93 -1.72 -6.41
N VAL A 176 19.15 -2.06 -5.37
CA VAL A 176 19.72 -2.40 -4.05
C VAL A 176 20.50 -3.70 -4.13
N ALA A 177 19.95 -4.76 -4.74
CA ALA A 177 20.63 -6.04 -4.84
C ALA A 177 21.93 -5.94 -5.67
N LEU A 178 21.87 -5.26 -6.82
CA LEU A 178 23.03 -5.03 -7.69
C LEU A 178 24.15 -4.30 -6.95
N ASP A 179 23.84 -3.28 -6.14
CA ASP A 179 24.87 -2.53 -5.41
C ASP A 179 25.39 -3.29 -4.19
N VAL A 180 24.51 -3.83 -3.34
CA VAL A 180 24.90 -4.45 -2.05
C VAL A 180 25.64 -5.77 -2.24
N TYR A 181 25.31 -6.56 -3.27
CA TYR A 181 25.92 -7.89 -3.47
C TYR A 181 27.18 -7.88 -4.33
N ARG A 182 27.60 -6.73 -4.85
CA ARG A 182 28.80 -6.62 -5.69
C ARG A 182 30.10 -6.91 -4.91
N PRO A 183 31.21 -7.24 -5.61
CA PRO A 183 32.49 -7.60 -4.99
C PRO A 183 33.05 -6.58 -3.99
N LYS A 184 32.70 -5.29 -4.12
CA LYS A 184 33.07 -4.23 -3.16
C LYS A 184 32.69 -4.57 -1.72
N TYR A 185 31.58 -5.29 -1.50
CA TYR A 185 31.10 -5.66 -0.17
C TYR A 185 31.46 -7.10 0.22
N SER A 186 32.29 -7.78 -0.56
CA SER A 186 32.73 -9.15 -0.30
C SER A 186 33.57 -9.27 0.98
N ALA A 187 33.64 -10.48 1.52
CA ALA A 187 34.38 -10.80 2.74
C ALA A 187 35.89 -10.50 2.67
N THR A 188 36.44 -10.41 1.46
CA THR A 188 37.88 -10.14 1.23
C THR A 188 38.15 -8.71 0.78
N SER A 189 37.12 -7.87 0.66
CA SER A 189 37.28 -6.49 0.20
C SER A 189 37.90 -5.59 1.27
N PRO A 190 38.82 -4.67 0.91
CA PRO A 190 39.33 -3.64 1.82
C PRO A 190 38.24 -2.71 2.38
N PHE A 191 37.07 -2.65 1.74
CA PHE A 191 35.92 -1.90 2.24
C PHE A 191 35.22 -2.58 3.43
N ILE A 192 35.51 -3.86 3.66
CA ILE A 192 34.93 -4.70 4.71
C ILE A 192 35.98 -5.06 5.76
N VAL A 193 37.10 -5.66 5.34
CA VAL A 193 38.12 -6.23 6.23
C VAL A 193 38.78 -5.16 7.08
N ASN A 194 38.85 -5.40 8.40
CA ASN A 194 39.39 -4.51 9.42
C ASN A 194 38.71 -3.13 9.45
N THR A 195 37.40 -3.08 9.24
CA THR A 195 36.62 -1.84 9.28
C THR A 195 35.51 -1.91 10.33
N ILE A 196 34.63 -0.91 10.38
CA ILE A 196 33.42 -1.03 11.20
C ILE A 196 32.44 -2.07 10.65
N ARG A 197 32.55 -2.45 9.36
CA ARG A 197 31.58 -3.29 8.65
C ARG A 197 31.79 -4.79 8.84
N ASP A 198 32.96 -5.22 9.30
CA ASP A 198 33.23 -6.58 9.76
C ASP A 198 33.25 -6.69 11.30
N ASN A 199 33.03 -5.58 12.01
CA ASN A 199 32.90 -5.59 13.46
C ASN A 199 31.56 -6.19 13.91
N GLU A 200 31.61 -7.27 14.69
CA GLU A 200 30.41 -7.99 15.15
C GLU A 200 29.46 -7.13 15.98
N ARG A 201 29.99 -6.29 16.88
CA ARG A 201 29.16 -5.43 17.73
C ARG A 201 28.38 -4.41 16.90
N PHE A 202 29.03 -3.82 15.90
CA PHE A 202 28.36 -2.93 14.96
C PHE A 202 27.21 -3.64 14.22
N LEU A 203 27.46 -4.85 13.73
CA LEU A 203 26.44 -5.64 13.04
C LEU A 203 25.27 -6.01 13.96
N TRP A 204 25.52 -6.39 15.21
CA TRP A 204 24.48 -6.70 16.19
C TRP A 204 23.66 -5.48 16.60
N ILE A 205 24.29 -4.33 16.81
CA ILE A 205 23.59 -3.07 17.08
C ILE A 205 22.70 -2.72 15.88
N GLY A 206 23.24 -2.81 14.67
CA GLY A 206 22.47 -2.60 13.43
C GLY A 206 21.27 -3.54 13.34
N ALA A 207 21.47 -4.83 13.63
CA ALA A 207 20.40 -5.83 13.65
C ALA A 207 19.32 -5.53 14.70
N GLY A 208 19.73 -5.14 15.92
CA GLY A 208 18.80 -4.78 17.00
C GLY A 208 17.97 -3.55 16.67
N LEU A 209 18.61 -2.50 16.13
CA LEU A 209 17.91 -1.29 15.69
C LEU A 209 16.97 -1.58 14.52
N TRP A 210 17.39 -2.41 13.58
CA TRP A 210 16.58 -2.79 12.42
C TRP A 210 15.35 -3.60 12.86
N ALA A 211 15.54 -4.59 13.73
CA ALA A 211 14.45 -5.37 14.30
C ALA A 211 13.46 -4.49 15.09
N PHE A 212 13.97 -3.55 15.88
CA PHE A 212 13.13 -2.56 16.56
C PHE A 212 12.27 -1.78 15.56
N ALA A 213 12.84 -1.29 14.45
CA ALA A 213 12.11 -0.58 13.43
C ALA A 213 11.02 -1.45 12.77
N GLU A 214 11.35 -2.69 12.41
CA GLU A 214 10.40 -3.63 11.78
C GLU A 214 9.23 -4.01 12.69
N LEU A 215 9.51 -4.29 13.97
CA LEU A 215 8.50 -4.62 14.98
C LEU A 215 7.60 -3.42 15.29
N SER A 216 8.19 -2.22 15.36
CA SER A 216 7.45 -0.97 15.57
C SER A 216 6.54 -0.66 14.38
N ASN A 217 7.04 -0.88 13.16
CA ASN A 217 6.23 -0.79 11.94
C ASN A 217 5.06 -1.79 11.97
N LEU A 218 5.30 -3.07 12.28
CA LEU A 218 4.24 -4.08 12.40
C LEU A 218 3.21 -3.71 13.47
N HIS A 219 3.65 -3.25 14.64
CA HIS A 219 2.77 -2.79 15.71
C HIS A 219 1.81 -1.70 15.21
N THR A 220 2.32 -0.73 14.45
CA THR A 220 1.47 0.33 13.89
C THR A 220 0.47 -0.18 12.85
N HIS A 221 0.82 -1.21 12.06
CA HIS A 221 -0.12 -1.86 11.13
C HIS A 221 -1.22 -2.62 11.87
N LEU A 222 -0.88 -3.34 12.95
CA LEU A 222 -1.86 -4.00 13.80
C LEU A 222 -2.81 -2.98 14.48
N ALA A 223 -2.29 -1.85 14.94
CA ALA A 223 -3.10 -0.76 15.48
C ALA A 223 -4.04 -0.17 14.42
N PHE A 224 -3.57 0.05 13.19
CA PHE A 224 -4.43 0.48 12.09
C PHE A 224 -5.54 -0.54 11.77
N ARG A 225 -5.24 -1.84 11.83
CA ARG A 225 -6.25 -2.89 11.66
C ARG A 225 -7.31 -2.83 12.76
N ALA A 226 -6.90 -2.65 14.02
CA ALA A 226 -7.81 -2.61 15.17
C ALA A 226 -8.81 -1.45 15.10
N LEU A 227 -8.44 -0.34 14.46
CA LEU A 227 -9.33 0.82 14.26
C LEU A 227 -10.52 0.56 13.35
N ARG A 228 -10.51 -0.52 12.57
CA ARG A 228 -11.60 -0.85 11.66
C ARG A 228 -12.22 -2.15 12.13
N PRO A 229 -13.39 -2.18 12.77
CA PRO A 229 -14.14 -3.41 12.98
C PRO A 229 -14.33 -4.18 11.66
N ALA A 230 -14.33 -5.51 11.71
CA ALA A 230 -14.47 -6.34 10.52
C ALA A 230 -15.79 -5.99 9.80
N GLY A 231 -15.76 -5.79 8.48
CA GLY A 231 -16.94 -5.43 7.69
C GLY A 231 -17.30 -3.94 7.71
N THR A 232 -16.54 -3.07 8.38
CA THR A 232 -16.81 -1.61 8.40
C THR A 232 -15.69 -0.80 7.73
N ARG A 233 -16.06 0.30 7.06
CA ARG A 233 -15.10 1.28 6.50
C ARG A 233 -14.90 2.50 7.40
N LYS A 234 -15.58 2.57 8.55
CA LYS A 234 -15.52 3.71 9.48
C LYS A 234 -14.07 3.95 9.93
N ARG A 235 -13.60 5.19 9.79
CA ARG A 235 -12.24 5.59 10.19
C ARG A 235 -12.28 6.16 11.60
N GLY A 236 -11.38 5.69 12.46
CA GLY A 236 -11.11 6.29 13.76
C GLY A 236 -9.78 7.03 13.79
N ILE A 237 -9.57 7.82 14.83
CA ILE A 237 -8.29 8.49 15.10
C ILE A 237 -7.37 7.47 15.81
N PRO A 238 -6.24 7.05 15.21
CA PRO A 238 -5.29 6.17 15.89
C PRO A 238 -4.67 6.91 17.07
N ARG A 239 -4.52 6.24 18.22
CA ARG A 239 -3.88 6.75 19.43
C ARG A 239 -2.93 5.69 19.99
N GLY A 240 -2.02 6.09 20.88
CA GLY A 240 -1.03 5.18 21.48
C GLY A 240 0.33 5.25 20.79
N TYR A 241 1.05 4.12 20.80
CA TYR A 241 2.46 4.02 20.39
C TYR A 241 2.71 4.61 18.99
N GLY A 242 3.66 5.55 18.90
CA GLY A 242 3.99 6.33 17.70
C GLY A 242 2.90 7.34 17.28
N PHE A 243 1.64 6.96 17.40
CA PHE A 243 0.49 7.80 17.06
C PHE A 243 0.33 9.00 17.98
N SER A 244 0.81 8.99 19.22
CA SER A 244 0.83 10.20 20.04
C SER A 244 1.66 11.33 19.41
N LEU A 245 2.68 11.00 18.63
CA LEU A 245 3.63 11.94 18.04
C LEU A 245 3.32 12.27 16.58
N VAL A 246 2.98 11.25 15.77
CA VAL A 246 2.84 11.38 14.32
C VAL A 246 1.61 10.67 13.77
N SER A 247 1.20 11.05 12.56
CA SER A 247 -0.03 10.55 11.93
C SER A 247 0.19 9.23 11.18
N SER A 248 1.42 9.03 10.71
CA SER A 248 1.83 7.86 9.94
C SER A 248 3.13 7.27 10.52
N PRO A 249 3.11 6.78 11.78
CA PRO A 249 4.30 6.20 12.42
C PRO A 249 4.79 4.95 11.69
N ASN A 250 3.90 4.24 10.98
CA ASN A 250 4.28 3.12 10.13
C ASN A 250 5.33 3.53 9.08
N TYR A 251 5.14 4.68 8.43
CA TYR A 251 6.11 5.19 7.45
C TYR A 251 7.41 5.67 8.11
N PHE A 252 7.34 6.22 9.32
CA PHE A 252 8.55 6.60 10.06
C PHE A 252 9.42 5.40 10.38
N PHE A 253 8.83 4.34 10.95
CA PHE A 253 9.56 3.12 11.29
C PHE A 253 10.04 2.36 10.05
N GLU A 254 9.29 2.41 8.95
CA GLU A 254 9.74 1.92 7.64
C GLU A 254 11.05 2.60 7.22
N ILE A 255 11.06 3.94 7.18
CA ILE A 255 12.24 4.72 6.79
C ILE A 255 13.40 4.48 7.75
N LEU A 256 13.13 4.32 9.05
CA LEU A 256 14.15 4.02 10.05
C LEU A 256 14.87 2.69 9.73
N GLY A 257 14.11 1.62 9.40
CA GLY A 257 14.68 0.33 9.01
C GLY A 257 15.62 0.44 7.81
N TRP A 258 15.18 1.15 6.76
CA TRP A 258 16.00 1.38 5.56
C TRP A 258 17.19 2.31 5.80
N ALA A 259 17.05 3.33 6.65
CA ALA A 259 18.14 4.21 7.06
C ALA A 259 19.24 3.45 7.82
N ILE A 260 18.88 2.43 8.61
CA ILE A 260 19.84 1.54 9.27
C ILE A 260 20.63 0.73 8.23
N ILE A 261 19.96 0.15 7.22
CA ILE A 261 20.64 -0.52 6.10
C ILE A 261 21.60 0.44 5.38
N CYS A 262 21.18 1.67 5.12
CA CYS A 262 22.04 2.71 4.54
C CYS A 262 23.26 3.02 5.42
N GLY A 263 23.08 3.14 6.74
CA GLY A 263 24.18 3.39 7.68
C GLY A 263 25.17 2.22 7.76
N MET A 264 24.66 0.98 7.79
CA MET A 264 25.49 -0.22 7.84
C MET A 264 26.29 -0.42 6.55
N THR A 265 25.67 -0.19 5.40
CA THR A 265 26.29 -0.48 4.10
C THR A 265 27.06 0.71 3.53
N GLY A 266 26.53 1.92 3.65
CA GLY A 266 26.92 3.04 2.78
C GLY A 266 26.60 2.77 1.30
N SER A 267 25.60 1.92 1.01
CA SER A 267 25.15 1.61 -0.36
C SER A 267 24.44 2.81 -0.97
N ILE A 268 24.85 3.18 -2.19
CA ILE A 268 24.21 4.24 -2.96
C ILE A 268 22.84 3.75 -3.46
N GLY A 269 22.74 2.47 -3.85
CA GLY A 269 21.47 1.86 -4.26
C GLY A 269 20.44 1.90 -3.14
N ALA A 270 20.82 1.49 -1.92
CA ALA A 270 19.97 1.58 -0.73
C ALA A 270 19.61 3.02 -0.39
N LEU A 271 20.55 3.95 -0.50
CA LEU A 271 20.29 5.37 -0.23
C LEU A 271 19.28 5.96 -1.22
N ILE A 272 19.43 5.70 -2.52
CA ILE A 272 18.49 6.16 -3.56
C ILE A 272 17.10 5.60 -3.26
N PHE A 273 16.99 4.28 -3.03
CA PHE A 273 15.71 3.65 -2.69
C PHE A 273 15.06 4.29 -1.46
N THR A 274 15.84 4.49 -0.39
CA THR A 274 15.38 5.10 0.87
C THR A 274 14.91 6.54 0.67
N VAL A 275 15.64 7.35 -0.10
CA VAL A 275 15.27 8.76 -0.36
C VAL A 275 13.99 8.84 -1.18
N PHE A 276 13.88 8.08 -2.27
CA PHE A 276 12.67 8.04 -3.10
C PHE A 276 11.45 7.55 -2.31
N GLY A 277 11.63 6.50 -1.50
CA GLY A 277 10.59 6.00 -0.60
C GLY A 277 10.17 7.04 0.44
N THR A 278 11.14 7.71 1.06
CA THR A 278 10.92 8.75 2.08
C THR A 278 10.11 9.93 1.53
N VAL A 279 10.47 10.45 0.35
CA VAL A 279 9.76 11.56 -0.29
C VAL A 279 8.31 11.16 -0.60
N THR A 280 8.14 9.97 -1.19
CA THR A 280 6.82 9.44 -1.57
C THR A 280 5.92 9.25 -0.36
N MET A 281 6.41 8.55 0.68
CA MET A 281 5.69 8.35 1.93
C MET A 281 5.43 9.67 2.66
N GLY A 282 6.35 10.62 2.60
CA GLY A 282 6.18 11.95 3.17
C GLY A 282 5.01 12.71 2.54
N GLN A 283 4.88 12.67 1.21
CA GLN A 283 3.74 13.26 0.51
C GLN A 283 2.41 12.59 0.92
N TRP A 284 2.40 11.25 1.04
CA TRP A 284 1.23 10.51 1.49
C TRP A 284 0.87 10.80 2.95
N ALA A 285 1.88 10.90 3.82
CA ALA A 285 1.71 11.25 5.23
C ALA A 285 1.11 12.64 5.39
N ALA A 286 1.63 13.64 4.65
CA ALA A 286 1.10 15.00 4.67
C ALA A 286 -0.36 15.05 4.20
N LYS A 287 -0.70 14.32 3.13
CA LYS A 287 -2.08 14.22 2.65
C LYS A 287 -2.99 13.57 3.71
N LYS A 288 -2.56 12.46 4.30
CA LYS A 288 -3.30 11.76 5.36
C LYS A 288 -3.51 12.64 6.59
N HIS A 289 -2.47 13.35 7.01
CA HIS A 289 -2.50 14.28 8.14
C HIS A 289 -3.50 15.42 7.91
N ARG A 290 -3.49 16.05 6.73
CA ARG A 290 -4.46 17.09 6.35
C ARG A 290 -5.89 16.55 6.35
N ASN A 291 -6.10 15.35 5.81
CA ASN A 291 -7.42 14.72 5.79
C ASN A 291 -7.94 14.48 7.20
N TYR A 292 -7.10 13.98 8.11
CA TYR A 292 -7.51 13.77 9.50
C TYR A 292 -7.87 15.07 10.22
N LYS A 293 -7.09 16.14 10.03
CA LYS A 293 -7.44 17.45 10.59
C LYS A 293 -8.79 17.96 10.08
N LYS A 294 -9.05 17.79 8.78
CA LYS A 294 -10.33 18.18 8.16
C LYS A 294 -11.50 17.34 8.65
N GLU A 295 -11.30 16.03 8.79
CA GLU A 295 -12.35 15.06 9.14
C GLU A 295 -12.73 15.13 10.62
N PHE A 296 -11.75 15.30 11.51
CA PHE A 296 -11.95 15.18 12.97
C PHE A 296 -11.87 16.51 13.73
N GLY A 297 -11.47 17.60 13.09
CA GLY A 297 -11.44 18.94 13.69
C GLY A 297 -10.75 18.96 15.06
N LYS A 298 -11.48 19.38 16.10
CA LYS A 298 -10.98 19.53 17.48
C LYS A 298 -10.64 18.20 18.16
N GLU A 299 -11.19 17.07 17.70
CA GLU A 299 -10.89 15.75 18.27
C GLU A 299 -9.51 15.22 17.85
N TYR A 300 -8.93 15.80 16.79
CA TYR A 300 -7.61 15.44 16.31
C TYR A 300 -6.49 16.07 17.14
N PRO A 301 -5.50 15.29 17.63
CA PRO A 301 -4.41 15.84 18.44
C PRO A 301 -3.61 16.93 17.70
N SER A 302 -3.62 18.15 18.24
CA SER A 302 -3.04 19.34 17.60
C SER A 302 -1.51 19.30 17.49
N GLY A 303 -0.83 18.72 18.48
CA GLY A 303 0.64 18.60 18.53
C GLY A 303 1.24 17.55 17.58
N ARG A 304 0.39 16.73 16.94
CA ARG A 304 0.84 15.62 16.10
C ARG A 304 1.45 16.12 14.79
N LYS A 305 2.55 15.50 14.37
CA LYS A 305 3.18 15.72 13.05
C LYS A 305 2.71 14.70 12.00
N ALA A 306 3.09 14.84 10.75
CA ALA A 306 2.66 13.96 9.66
C ALA A 306 3.36 12.60 9.73
N MET A 307 4.68 12.58 9.88
CA MET A 307 5.54 11.39 9.76
C MET A 307 6.75 11.40 10.71
N ILE A 308 7.58 12.45 10.73
CA ILE A 308 8.79 12.53 11.55
C ILE A 308 8.47 13.22 12.87
N PRO A 309 8.65 12.56 14.03
CA PRO A 309 8.35 13.14 15.33
C PRO A 309 9.00 14.51 15.51
N PHE A 310 8.23 15.48 16.02
CA PHE A 310 8.64 16.87 16.29
C PHE A 310 9.05 17.71 15.08
N ILE A 311 9.31 17.11 13.91
CA ILE A 311 9.80 17.81 12.71
C ILE A 311 8.69 17.95 11.66
N PHE A 312 8.21 16.83 11.10
CA PHE A 312 7.37 16.82 9.89
C PHE A 312 6.14 15.96 10.03
#